data_AF-A0AAE4BAV9-F1
#
_entry.id   AF-A0AAE4BAV9-F1
#
_cell.length_a   1.000
_cell.length_b   1.000
_cell.length_c   1.000
_cell.angle_alpha   90.00
_cell.angle_beta   90.00
_cell.angle_gamma   90.00
#
_symmetry.space_group_name_H-M   'P 1'
#
loop_
_entity.id
_entity.type
_entity.pdbx_description
1 polymer ?
#
loop_
_entity_poly.entity_id
_entity_poly.type
_entity_poly.pdbx_seq_one_letter_code
_entity_poly.pdbx_strand_id
1 'polypeptide(L)'
;MAERKVWFITRPERDPQFHADAIKALAEATQKFTVKWQGNREVHKHYEAVLASKGLKRNNISADGSGGRTWCAMLKTFAYCYINSDGLVKPTKSGQALIKGIKEYENVKKQILTLQIPNAYFMEAGFRPKFDQSFRIRPARFLVKLVQRPDLNYRLTKEEITYFVLTAQQDSQLEEIAQKIIAYRNAGENEKEMMKQKIAVEYDHRDRNDKSARDYYQAHSDVAHTFMLLCEYTALVEYQRGEALLKTDPALAREAQSILNYYDSRYPFNTRYLISIERMAQNNGLDVDSYKVSDFGDEKPASNNVKMRRKIESVLNSIPNASELVREELLSYFIPAIGPNEARKAVDRLRSETYKFASIPEEFVERYLGELTPAEFEKETLKIFEAIGFEALYQPKANGKKTEIEILLKYEDKCGIIDTKYYPNGFTLSQNLANYMASEYIPNYLQYEGKKLSFYGYVTSGKLSGDKKLKSITTLSSKLVNKEIEGIMMTREVLIGFLDYCMENEIQKSRRIELFIEKIQNKGFSDLQIFLNHD
;
A
#
# COMPACT_ATOMS: atom_id res chain seq x y z
N MET A 1 22.35 -24.84 -35.20
CA MET A 1 22.46 -25.34 -33.81
C MET A 1 21.16 -26.03 -33.48
N ALA A 2 21.20 -27.28 -33.03
CA ALA A 2 19.98 -28.02 -32.67
C ALA A 2 19.22 -27.33 -31.52
N GLU A 3 17.89 -27.26 -31.64
CA GLU A 3 17.01 -26.75 -30.59
C GLU A 3 16.81 -27.82 -29.51
N ARG A 4 16.64 -27.37 -28.26
CA ARG A 4 16.40 -28.22 -27.11
C ARG A 4 14.95 -28.67 -27.10
N LYS A 5 14.74 -29.99 -27.14
CA LYS A 5 13.40 -30.61 -27.16
C LYS A 5 12.92 -31.15 -25.82
N VAL A 6 13.77 -31.11 -24.79
CA VAL A 6 13.43 -31.55 -23.41
C VAL A 6 13.66 -30.47 -22.38
N TRP A 7 12.98 -30.57 -21.24
CA TRP A 7 13.11 -29.59 -20.16
C TRP A 7 14.56 -29.42 -19.72
N PHE A 8 14.91 -28.20 -19.34
CA PHE A 8 16.19 -27.88 -18.74
C PHE A 8 16.06 -26.65 -17.85
N ILE A 9 16.76 -26.67 -16.73
CA ILE A 9 16.96 -25.52 -15.87
C ILE A 9 18.43 -25.45 -15.45
N THR A 10 18.91 -24.22 -15.22
CA THR A 10 20.21 -23.99 -14.61
C THR A 10 20.12 -24.33 -13.13
N ARG A 11 21.01 -25.21 -12.65
CA ARG A 11 20.88 -25.90 -11.35
C ARG A 11 22.22 -26.13 -10.61
N PRO A 12 23.03 -25.09 -10.36
CA PRO A 12 24.24 -25.22 -9.54
C PRO A 12 23.90 -25.57 -8.09
N GLU A 13 22.73 -25.14 -7.62
CA GLU A 13 22.04 -25.62 -6.43
C GLU A 13 20.73 -26.29 -6.89
N ARG A 14 20.43 -27.46 -6.32
CA ARG A 14 19.22 -28.25 -6.66
C ARG A 14 18.18 -28.20 -5.57
N ASP A 15 18.60 -27.94 -4.33
CA ASP A 15 17.72 -27.85 -3.18
C ASP A 15 17.16 -26.43 -3.05
N PRO A 16 15.83 -26.23 -3.23
CA PRO A 16 15.24 -24.91 -3.28
C PRO A 16 15.31 -24.16 -1.95
N GLN A 17 15.55 -24.84 -0.83
CA GLN A 17 15.68 -24.20 0.47
C GLN A 17 16.82 -23.17 0.53
N PHE A 18 17.85 -23.35 -0.29
CA PHE A 18 19.01 -22.46 -0.36
C PHE A 18 18.89 -21.33 -1.40
N HIS A 19 17.76 -21.24 -2.12
CA HIS A 19 17.54 -20.17 -3.10
C HIS A 19 17.57 -18.76 -2.48
N ALA A 20 17.01 -18.61 -1.27
CA ALA A 20 17.03 -17.33 -0.55
C ALA A 20 18.46 -16.92 -0.18
N ASP A 21 19.28 -17.86 0.27
CA ASP A 21 20.67 -17.60 0.63
C ASP A 21 21.52 -17.23 -0.58
N ALA A 22 21.25 -17.86 -1.73
CA ALA A 22 21.88 -17.52 -2.99
C ALA A 22 21.61 -16.06 -3.43
N ILE A 23 20.36 -15.59 -3.37
CA ILE A 23 20.04 -14.20 -3.73
C ILE A 23 20.57 -13.20 -2.70
N LYS A 24 20.63 -13.56 -1.41
CA LYS A 24 21.29 -12.76 -0.36
C LYS A 24 22.80 -12.63 -0.63
N ALA A 25 23.47 -13.73 -0.98
CA ALA A 25 24.88 -13.73 -1.38
C ALA A 25 25.13 -12.86 -2.62
N LEU A 26 24.22 -12.87 -3.59
CA LEU A 26 24.31 -12.02 -4.77
C LEU A 26 24.13 -10.54 -4.42
N ALA A 27 23.20 -10.22 -3.51
CA ALA A 27 23.01 -8.86 -3.02
C ALA A 27 24.28 -8.32 -2.33
N GLU A 28 24.93 -9.15 -1.52
CA GLU A 28 26.20 -8.81 -0.88
C GLU A 28 27.31 -8.56 -1.92
N ALA A 29 27.53 -9.50 -2.84
CA ALA A 29 28.58 -9.40 -3.85
C ALA A 29 28.39 -8.23 -4.83
N THR A 30 27.17 -7.73 -5.00
CA THR A 30 26.84 -6.62 -5.91
C THR A 30 26.64 -5.29 -5.18
N GLN A 31 27.02 -5.21 -3.90
CA GLN A 31 26.81 -4.03 -3.04
C GLN A 31 25.37 -3.52 -3.10
N LYS A 32 24.42 -4.42 -2.81
CA LYS A 32 22.98 -4.19 -2.93
C LYS A 32 22.57 -3.79 -4.35
N PHE A 33 23.03 -4.53 -5.36
CA PHE A 33 22.62 -4.36 -6.77
C PHE A 33 22.98 -3.01 -7.41
N THR A 34 24.08 -2.41 -6.94
CA THR A 34 24.62 -1.13 -7.44
C THR A 34 25.81 -1.35 -8.39
N VAL A 35 26.46 -2.50 -8.33
CA VAL A 35 27.61 -2.84 -9.20
C VAL A 35 27.15 -3.46 -10.52
N LYS A 36 27.68 -2.97 -11.65
CA LYS A 36 27.41 -3.51 -12.98
C LYS A 36 27.84 -4.97 -13.07
N TRP A 37 26.91 -5.83 -13.48
CA TRP A 37 27.11 -7.27 -13.63
C TRP A 37 27.60 -7.62 -15.03
N GLN A 38 26.96 -7.09 -16.07
CA GLN A 38 27.26 -7.46 -17.45
C GLN A 38 28.69 -7.09 -17.84
N GLY A 39 29.45 -8.10 -18.28
CA GLY A 39 30.85 -7.95 -18.71
C GLY A 39 31.87 -7.86 -17.57
N ASN A 40 31.44 -7.93 -16.30
CA ASN A 40 32.31 -7.72 -15.15
C ASN A 40 32.76 -9.06 -14.53
N ARG A 41 33.95 -9.54 -14.90
CA ARG A 41 34.46 -10.83 -14.38
C ARG A 41 34.78 -10.78 -12.89
N GLU A 42 35.18 -9.64 -12.37
CA GLU A 42 35.58 -9.50 -10.96
C GLU A 42 34.37 -9.60 -10.04
N VAL A 43 33.22 -8.99 -10.38
CA VAL A 43 31.98 -9.17 -9.59
C VAL A 43 31.47 -10.61 -9.67
N HIS A 44 31.65 -11.30 -10.80
CA HIS A 44 31.28 -12.72 -10.92
C HIS A 44 32.12 -13.60 -10.00
N LYS A 45 33.44 -13.39 -9.95
CA LYS A 45 34.35 -14.11 -9.03
C LYS A 45 34.05 -13.77 -7.58
N HIS A 46 33.76 -12.49 -7.29
CA HIS A 46 33.40 -12.07 -5.94
C HIS A 46 32.11 -12.75 -5.45
N TYR A 47 31.10 -12.89 -6.33
CA TYR A 47 29.92 -13.66 -5.99
C TYR A 47 30.24 -15.13 -5.67
N GLU A 48 31.16 -15.78 -6.39
CA GLU A 48 31.63 -17.13 -6.02
C GLU A 48 32.30 -17.18 -4.65
N ALA A 49 33.11 -16.18 -4.32
CA ALA A 49 33.77 -16.09 -3.02
C ALA A 49 32.74 -15.95 -1.88
N VAL A 50 31.70 -15.13 -2.07
CA VAL A 50 30.61 -14.96 -1.09
C VAL A 50 29.77 -16.25 -0.98
N LEU A 51 29.50 -16.95 -2.08
CA LEU A 51 28.82 -18.25 -2.03
C LEU A 51 29.65 -19.29 -1.27
N ALA A 52 30.97 -19.30 -1.46
CA ALA A 52 31.87 -20.20 -0.76
C ALA A 52 31.97 -19.89 0.74
N SER A 53 32.04 -18.61 1.13
CA SER A 53 32.09 -18.20 2.53
C SER A 53 30.81 -18.54 3.30
N LYS A 54 29.66 -18.60 2.61
CA LYS A 54 28.37 -19.03 3.17
C LYS A 54 28.12 -20.54 3.08
N GLY A 55 29.07 -21.33 2.58
CA GLY A 55 28.95 -22.79 2.46
C GLY A 55 28.00 -23.27 1.36
N LEU A 56 27.51 -22.38 0.49
CA LEU A 56 26.61 -22.71 -0.63
C LEU A 56 27.36 -23.30 -1.82
N LYS A 57 28.63 -22.94 -1.97
CA LYS A 57 29.52 -23.44 -3.02
C LYS A 57 30.79 -23.99 -2.39
N ARG A 58 31.41 -24.99 -3.04
CA ARG A 58 32.75 -25.45 -2.67
C ARG A 58 33.72 -24.27 -2.69
N ASN A 59 34.74 -24.32 -1.83
CA ASN A 59 35.77 -23.30 -1.73
C ASN A 59 36.74 -23.35 -2.93
N ASN A 60 36.23 -22.98 -4.10
CA ASN A 60 36.96 -22.75 -5.33
C ASN A 60 36.37 -21.55 -6.05
N ILE A 61 37.17 -20.81 -6.80
CA ILE A 61 36.72 -19.69 -7.63
C ILE A 61 37.15 -20.01 -9.05
N SER A 62 36.22 -19.96 -10.02
CA SER A 62 36.60 -20.23 -11.39
C SER A 62 37.44 -19.09 -11.99
N ALA A 63 38.33 -19.43 -12.92
CA ALA A 63 39.30 -18.48 -13.48
C ALA A 63 38.64 -17.24 -14.11
N ASP A 64 37.43 -17.38 -14.65
CA ASP A 64 36.71 -16.35 -15.39
C ASP A 64 35.39 -15.92 -14.74
N GLY A 65 35.07 -16.42 -13.53
CA GLY A 65 33.80 -16.16 -12.85
C GLY A 65 32.59 -16.90 -13.45
N SER A 66 32.82 -17.97 -14.23
CA SER A 66 31.76 -18.84 -14.77
C SER A 66 30.83 -19.42 -13.70
N GLY A 67 31.32 -19.74 -12.49
CA GLY A 67 30.47 -20.24 -11.41
C GLY A 67 29.46 -19.18 -10.97
N GLY A 68 29.90 -17.94 -10.79
CA GLY A 68 29.04 -16.83 -10.39
C GLY A 68 27.95 -16.54 -11.42
N ARG A 69 28.28 -16.64 -12.72
CA ARG A 69 27.29 -16.55 -13.81
C ARG A 69 26.27 -17.68 -13.78
N THR A 70 26.70 -18.91 -13.51
CA THR A 70 25.80 -20.07 -13.41
C THR A 70 24.82 -19.93 -12.24
N TRP A 71 25.29 -19.46 -11.08
CA TRP A 71 24.42 -19.19 -9.92
C TRP A 71 23.44 -18.04 -10.20
N CYS A 72 23.89 -16.95 -10.82
CA CYS A 72 22.98 -15.87 -11.21
C CYS A 72 21.95 -16.35 -12.26
N ALA A 73 22.35 -17.20 -13.21
CA ALA A 73 21.45 -17.81 -14.18
C ALA A 73 20.36 -18.68 -13.53
N MET A 74 20.67 -19.41 -12.46
CA MET A 74 19.65 -20.11 -11.65
C MET A 74 18.67 -19.12 -11.03
N LEU A 75 19.15 -18.04 -10.42
CA LEU A 75 18.28 -17.03 -9.80
C LEU A 75 17.35 -16.35 -10.82
N LYS A 76 17.84 -16.11 -12.04
CA LYS A 76 17.02 -15.61 -13.16
C LYS A 76 16.04 -16.65 -13.68
N THR A 77 16.39 -17.94 -13.65
CA THR A 77 15.48 -19.04 -14.04
C THR A 77 14.22 -19.04 -13.19
N PHE A 78 14.33 -18.77 -11.89
CA PHE A 78 13.19 -18.64 -10.98
C PHE A 78 12.65 -17.21 -10.86
N ALA A 79 13.10 -16.29 -11.71
CA ALA A 79 12.70 -14.89 -11.70
C ALA A 79 12.87 -14.19 -10.34
N TYR A 80 13.90 -14.53 -9.57
CA TYR A 80 14.28 -13.77 -8.36
C TYR A 80 15.01 -12.48 -8.71
N CYS A 81 15.69 -12.45 -9.85
CA CYS A 81 16.37 -11.27 -10.37
C CYS A 81 16.34 -11.25 -11.90
N TYR A 82 16.77 -10.13 -12.46
CA TYR A 82 16.95 -9.92 -13.90
C TYR A 82 18.09 -8.94 -14.15
N ILE A 83 18.55 -8.82 -15.39
CA ILE A 83 19.54 -7.80 -15.79
C ILE A 83 18.78 -6.69 -16.51
N ASN A 84 18.90 -5.44 -16.05
CA ASN A 84 18.25 -4.29 -16.67
C ASN A 84 19.06 -3.77 -17.88
N SER A 85 18.56 -2.74 -18.56
CA SER A 85 19.23 -2.11 -19.71
C SER A 85 20.65 -1.59 -19.42
N ASP A 86 20.95 -1.21 -18.19
CA ASP A 86 22.26 -0.68 -17.78
C ASP A 86 23.29 -1.80 -17.51
N GLY A 87 22.86 -3.06 -17.58
CA GLY A 87 23.67 -4.23 -17.26
C GLY A 87 23.81 -4.49 -15.76
N LEU A 88 22.96 -3.87 -14.93
CA LEU A 88 22.85 -4.13 -13.49
C LEU A 88 21.93 -5.33 -13.27
N VAL A 89 22.29 -6.21 -12.34
CA VAL A 89 21.31 -7.18 -11.82
C VAL A 89 20.38 -6.44 -10.88
N LYS A 90 19.07 -6.62 -11.05
CA LYS A 90 18.03 -6.08 -10.16
C LYS A 90 17.19 -7.21 -9.57
N PRO A 91 16.89 -7.17 -8.26
CA PRO A 91 15.98 -8.14 -7.67
C PRO A 91 14.56 -7.85 -8.14
N THR A 92 13.79 -8.90 -8.41
CA THR A 92 12.33 -8.78 -8.56
C THR A 92 11.69 -8.61 -7.18
N LYS A 93 10.37 -8.42 -7.11
CA LYS A 93 9.69 -8.31 -5.80
C LYS A 93 9.84 -9.59 -4.97
N SER A 94 9.78 -10.76 -5.61
CA SER A 94 10.08 -12.05 -4.97
C SER A 94 11.52 -12.08 -4.47
N GLY A 95 12.50 -11.68 -5.31
CA GLY A 95 13.90 -11.60 -4.88
C GLY A 95 14.10 -10.66 -3.68
N GLN A 96 13.46 -9.50 -3.68
CA GLN A 96 13.50 -8.56 -2.54
C GLN A 96 12.87 -9.16 -1.28
N ALA A 97 11.75 -9.87 -1.41
CA ALA A 97 11.11 -10.55 -0.28
C ALA A 97 12.05 -11.61 0.32
N LEU A 98 12.71 -12.42 -0.53
CA LEU A 98 13.69 -13.42 -0.08
C LEU A 98 14.91 -12.79 0.60
N ILE A 99 15.44 -11.69 0.07
CA ILE A 99 16.56 -10.97 0.71
C ILE A 99 16.16 -10.48 2.11
N LYS A 100 14.91 -10.04 2.28
CA LYS A 100 14.35 -9.53 3.54
C LYS A 100 13.84 -10.63 4.48
N GLY A 101 13.90 -11.90 4.10
CA GLY A 101 13.37 -13.02 4.90
C GLY A 101 11.83 -13.06 5.00
N ILE A 102 11.12 -12.41 4.06
CA ILE A 102 9.66 -12.31 4.11
C ILE A 102 9.04 -13.50 3.39
N LYS A 103 8.32 -14.35 4.13
CA LYS A 103 7.56 -15.50 3.60
C LYS A 103 8.41 -16.33 2.62
N GLU A 104 9.63 -16.70 3.02
CA GLU A 104 10.60 -17.32 2.12
C GLU A 104 10.06 -18.58 1.44
N TYR A 105 9.50 -19.50 2.24
CA TYR A 105 8.88 -20.72 1.75
C TYR A 105 7.81 -20.46 0.68
N GLU A 106 6.85 -19.58 0.96
CA GLU A 106 5.75 -19.27 0.05
C GLU A 106 6.24 -18.61 -1.25
N ASN A 107 7.24 -17.74 -1.16
CA ASN A 107 7.84 -17.13 -2.34
C ASN A 107 8.59 -18.15 -3.20
N VAL A 108 9.40 -19.02 -2.61
CA VAL A 108 10.12 -20.08 -3.36
C VAL A 108 9.12 -21.07 -3.96
N LYS A 109 8.14 -21.56 -3.19
CA LYS A 109 7.05 -22.42 -3.67
C LYS A 109 6.32 -21.80 -4.85
N LYS A 110 5.93 -20.52 -4.75
CA LYS A 110 5.30 -19.80 -5.85
C LYS A 110 6.19 -19.78 -7.08
N GLN A 111 7.46 -19.38 -6.95
CA GLN A 111 8.35 -19.28 -8.11
C GLN A 111 8.59 -20.63 -8.80
N ILE A 112 8.61 -21.74 -8.04
CA ILE A 112 8.63 -23.10 -8.58
C ILE A 112 7.36 -23.41 -9.37
N LEU A 113 6.18 -23.17 -8.78
CA LEU A 113 4.88 -23.46 -9.42
C LEU A 113 4.59 -22.55 -10.62
N THR A 114 5.15 -21.33 -10.64
CA THR A 114 5.01 -20.39 -11.76
C THR A 114 6.15 -20.46 -12.77
N LEU A 115 7.18 -21.29 -12.55
CA LEU A 115 8.22 -21.55 -13.53
C LEU A 115 7.57 -22.04 -14.83
N GLN A 116 7.95 -21.42 -15.95
CA GLN A 116 7.49 -21.77 -17.28
C GLN A 116 8.63 -21.85 -18.27
N ILE A 117 8.43 -22.61 -19.33
CA ILE A 117 9.33 -22.67 -20.49
C ILE A 117 8.54 -22.21 -21.73
N PRO A 118 9.02 -21.17 -22.44
CA PRO A 118 10.12 -20.29 -22.08
C PRO A 118 9.79 -19.31 -20.92
N ASN A 119 10.82 -18.77 -20.28
CA ASN A 119 10.78 -17.64 -19.35
C ASN A 119 11.78 -16.55 -19.79
N ALA A 120 11.88 -15.46 -19.03
CA ALA A 120 12.78 -14.33 -19.32
C ALA A 120 14.24 -14.79 -19.57
N TYR A 121 14.78 -15.63 -18.67
CA TYR A 121 16.14 -16.14 -18.79
C TYR A 121 16.36 -16.97 -20.06
N PHE A 122 15.42 -17.87 -20.39
CA PHE A 122 15.55 -18.71 -21.59
C PHE A 122 15.51 -17.91 -22.90
N MET A 123 14.96 -16.69 -22.86
CA MET A 123 14.94 -15.78 -24.00
C MET A 123 16.22 -14.97 -24.17
N GLU A 124 17.07 -14.85 -23.15
CA GLU A 124 18.33 -14.11 -23.23
C GLU A 124 19.28 -14.64 -24.32
N ALA A 125 20.04 -13.74 -24.95
CA ALA A 125 21.00 -14.10 -25.99
C ALA A 125 22.05 -15.13 -25.53
N GLY A 126 22.44 -15.12 -24.26
CA GLY A 126 23.42 -16.05 -23.70
C GLY A 126 22.89 -17.47 -23.44
N PHE A 127 21.58 -17.70 -23.41
CA PHE A 127 21.03 -19.04 -23.23
C PHE A 127 21.09 -19.83 -24.55
N ARG A 128 21.85 -20.93 -24.55
CA ARG A 128 21.99 -21.84 -25.70
C ARG A 128 22.15 -23.30 -25.21
N PRO A 129 21.70 -24.30 -26.00
CA PRO A 129 20.78 -24.16 -27.14
C PRO A 129 19.42 -23.60 -26.71
N LYS A 130 18.72 -22.94 -27.64
CA LYS A 130 17.35 -22.44 -27.40
C LYS A 130 16.37 -23.61 -27.32
N PHE A 131 15.27 -23.42 -26.60
CA PHE A 131 14.16 -24.38 -26.65
C PHE A 131 13.48 -24.34 -28.02
N ASP A 132 12.94 -25.48 -28.43
CA ASP A 132 12.03 -25.59 -29.56
C ASP A 132 10.85 -24.62 -29.41
N GLN A 133 10.36 -24.05 -30.51
CA GLN A 133 9.33 -23.01 -30.50
C GLN A 133 7.97 -23.49 -29.96
N SER A 134 7.74 -24.81 -29.95
CA SER A 134 6.54 -25.45 -29.41
C SER A 134 6.40 -25.35 -27.88
N PHE A 135 7.48 -25.04 -27.15
CA PHE A 135 7.48 -25.01 -25.69
C PHE A 135 6.54 -23.94 -25.14
N ARG A 136 5.51 -24.40 -24.43
CA ARG A 136 4.53 -23.62 -23.66
C ARG A 136 4.04 -24.41 -22.45
N ILE A 137 4.93 -24.64 -21.48
CA ILE A 137 4.66 -25.53 -20.33
C ILE A 137 5.05 -24.91 -19.00
N ARG A 138 4.38 -25.30 -17.91
CA ARG A 138 4.88 -25.12 -16.54
C ARG A 138 5.36 -26.45 -15.95
N PRO A 139 6.66 -26.74 -16.01
CA PRO A 139 7.21 -28.05 -15.69
C PRO A 139 6.78 -28.61 -14.32
N ALA A 140 6.90 -27.81 -13.25
CA ALA A 140 6.58 -28.26 -11.90
C ALA A 140 5.09 -28.56 -11.75
N ARG A 141 4.21 -27.68 -12.25
CA ARG A 141 2.75 -27.91 -12.23
C ARG A 141 2.38 -29.15 -13.04
N PHE A 142 2.96 -29.31 -14.23
CA PHE A 142 2.72 -30.48 -15.07
C PHE A 142 3.09 -31.79 -14.37
N LEU A 143 4.29 -31.82 -13.76
CA LEU A 143 4.77 -33.00 -13.04
C LEU A 143 3.91 -33.31 -11.82
N VAL A 144 3.59 -32.32 -10.98
CA VAL A 144 2.70 -32.53 -9.82
C VAL A 144 1.34 -33.05 -10.28
N LYS A 145 0.74 -32.48 -11.33
CA LYS A 145 -0.55 -32.96 -11.88
C LYS A 145 -0.51 -34.42 -12.30
N LEU A 146 0.58 -34.88 -12.94
CA LEU A 146 0.74 -36.30 -13.28
C LEU A 146 0.79 -37.18 -12.03
N VAL A 147 1.55 -36.77 -11.00
CA VAL A 147 1.63 -37.53 -9.73
C VAL A 147 0.27 -37.60 -9.03
N GLN A 148 -0.61 -36.62 -9.19
CA GLN A 148 -1.95 -36.66 -8.59
C GLN A 148 -2.93 -37.62 -9.28
N ARG A 149 -2.54 -38.29 -10.38
CA ARG A 149 -3.47 -39.12 -11.13
C ARG A 149 -3.62 -40.54 -10.55
N PRO A 150 -4.87 -41.03 -10.39
CA PRO A 150 -5.12 -42.40 -9.90
C PRO A 150 -4.66 -43.49 -10.87
N ASP A 151 -4.79 -43.28 -12.19
CA ASP A 151 -4.36 -44.23 -13.21
C ASP A 151 -2.83 -44.39 -13.30
N LEU A 152 -2.09 -43.40 -12.77
CA LEU A 152 -0.65 -43.48 -12.55
C LEU A 152 -0.30 -43.98 -11.14
N ASN A 153 -1.24 -44.54 -10.39
CA ASN A 153 -1.06 -45.04 -9.03
C ASN A 153 -0.43 -44.00 -8.10
N TYR A 154 -0.74 -42.72 -8.32
CA TYR A 154 -0.26 -41.60 -7.52
C TYR A 154 1.27 -41.48 -7.39
N ARG A 155 2.02 -41.97 -8.41
CA ARG A 155 3.48 -42.03 -8.36
C ARG A 155 4.16 -41.94 -9.72
N LEU A 156 5.40 -41.46 -9.73
CA LEU A 156 6.29 -41.44 -10.88
C LEU A 156 7.74 -41.74 -10.49
N THR A 157 8.43 -42.58 -11.25
CA THR A 157 9.87 -42.85 -11.06
C THR A 157 10.74 -41.81 -11.77
N LYS A 158 12.00 -41.67 -11.36
CA LYS A 158 12.97 -40.83 -12.08
C LYS A 158 13.15 -41.25 -13.54
N GLU A 159 13.08 -42.54 -13.86
CA GLU A 159 13.15 -43.04 -15.24
C GLU A 159 11.94 -42.57 -16.06
N GLU A 160 10.73 -42.70 -15.52
CA GLU A 160 9.50 -42.24 -16.16
C GLU A 160 9.53 -40.73 -16.40
N ILE A 161 10.00 -39.97 -15.41
CA ILE A 161 10.17 -38.52 -15.55
C ILE A 161 11.16 -38.22 -16.68
N THR A 162 12.32 -38.89 -16.67
CA THR A 162 13.41 -38.63 -17.62
C THR A 162 13.01 -38.91 -19.07
N TYR A 163 12.40 -40.05 -19.33
CA TYR A 163 12.05 -40.46 -20.69
C TYR A 163 10.74 -39.86 -21.18
N PHE A 164 9.72 -39.77 -20.34
CA PHE A 164 8.40 -39.35 -20.80
C PHE A 164 8.10 -37.91 -20.41
N VAL A 165 8.19 -37.57 -19.12
CA VAL A 165 7.71 -36.27 -18.64
C VAL A 165 8.54 -35.10 -19.18
N LEU A 166 9.87 -35.22 -19.22
CA LEU A 166 10.75 -34.14 -19.71
C LEU A 166 10.54 -33.83 -21.21
N THR A 167 9.86 -34.70 -21.96
CA THR A 167 9.56 -34.51 -23.39
C THR A 167 8.30 -33.68 -23.65
N ALA A 168 7.47 -33.45 -22.63
CA ALA A 168 6.27 -32.64 -22.77
C ALA A 168 6.64 -31.18 -23.11
N GLN A 169 5.97 -30.58 -24.08
CA GLN A 169 6.23 -29.21 -24.51
C GLN A 169 5.08 -28.28 -24.15
N GLN A 170 3.87 -28.80 -23.94
CA GLN A 170 2.68 -28.02 -23.63
C GLN A 170 1.91 -28.62 -22.44
N ASP A 171 1.27 -27.76 -21.64
CA ASP A 171 0.44 -28.24 -20.51
C ASP A 171 -0.74 -29.12 -20.95
N SER A 172 -1.20 -28.98 -22.19
CA SER A 172 -2.26 -29.79 -22.80
C SER A 172 -1.88 -31.25 -23.04
N GLN A 173 -0.58 -31.59 -23.02
CA GLN A 173 -0.09 -32.94 -23.27
C GLN A 173 -0.17 -33.87 -22.04
N LEU A 174 -0.83 -33.42 -20.96
CA LEU A 174 -0.91 -34.16 -19.70
C LEU A 174 -1.47 -35.59 -19.90
N GLU A 175 -2.55 -35.71 -20.68
CA GLU A 175 -3.16 -37.02 -20.97
C GLU A 175 -2.27 -37.88 -21.85
N GLU A 176 -1.68 -37.30 -22.90
CA GLU A 176 -0.77 -38.00 -23.81
C GLU A 176 0.42 -38.62 -23.06
N ILE A 177 1.04 -37.86 -22.16
CA ILE A 177 2.17 -38.33 -21.35
C ILE A 177 1.74 -39.39 -20.35
N ALA A 178 0.58 -39.23 -19.71
CA ALA A 178 0.04 -40.25 -18.80
C ALA A 178 -0.15 -41.59 -19.53
N GLN A 179 -0.75 -41.58 -20.72
CA GLN A 179 -0.95 -42.79 -21.53
C GLN A 179 0.38 -43.43 -21.95
N LYS A 180 1.40 -42.65 -22.32
CA LYS A 180 2.74 -43.18 -22.62
C LYS A 180 3.37 -43.88 -21.41
N ILE A 181 3.20 -43.33 -20.21
CA ILE A 181 3.70 -43.93 -18.96
C ILE A 181 2.94 -45.22 -18.63
N ILE A 182 1.61 -45.24 -18.79
CA ILE A 182 0.81 -46.45 -18.59
C ILE A 182 1.24 -47.55 -19.57
N ALA A 183 1.40 -47.22 -20.86
CA ALA A 183 1.89 -48.14 -21.87
C ALA A 183 3.28 -48.69 -21.50
N TYR A 184 4.20 -47.82 -21.09
CA TYR A 184 5.53 -48.22 -20.65
C TYR A 184 5.53 -49.16 -19.43
N ARG A 185 4.63 -48.92 -18.47
CA ARG A 185 4.48 -49.79 -17.28
C ARG A 185 3.96 -51.18 -17.64
N ASN A 186 3.09 -51.27 -18.65
CA ASN A 186 2.47 -52.51 -19.12
C ASN A 186 3.30 -53.27 -20.16
N ALA A 187 4.32 -52.62 -20.74
CA ALA A 187 5.19 -53.20 -21.76
C ALA A 187 6.15 -54.26 -21.20
N GLY A 188 6.53 -55.22 -22.03
CA GLY A 188 7.63 -56.14 -21.73
C GLY A 188 9.00 -55.45 -21.81
N GLU A 189 10.05 -56.07 -21.25
CA GLU A 189 11.38 -55.44 -21.17
C GLU A 189 11.97 -55.02 -22.53
N ASN A 190 11.83 -55.85 -23.56
CA ASN A 190 12.29 -55.50 -24.91
C ASN A 190 11.56 -54.27 -25.48
N GLU A 191 10.25 -54.19 -25.25
CA GLU A 191 9.43 -53.08 -25.71
C GLU A 191 9.75 -51.78 -24.94
N LYS A 192 9.99 -51.87 -23.63
CA LYS A 192 10.47 -50.75 -22.82
C LYS A 192 11.79 -50.18 -23.36
N GLU A 193 12.75 -51.04 -23.71
CA GLU A 193 14.02 -50.60 -24.30
C GLU A 193 13.82 -49.91 -25.66
N MET A 194 12.91 -50.43 -26.50
CA MET A 194 12.55 -49.80 -27.78
C MET A 194 11.92 -48.42 -27.57
N MET A 195 10.99 -48.28 -26.61
CA MET A 195 10.37 -47.00 -26.27
C MET A 195 11.43 -45.98 -25.82
N LYS A 196 12.36 -46.39 -24.96
CA LYS A 196 13.47 -45.54 -24.48
C LYS A 196 14.41 -45.13 -25.61
N GLN A 197 14.76 -46.05 -26.50
CA GLN A 197 15.58 -45.72 -27.68
C GLN A 197 14.89 -44.73 -28.60
N LYS A 198 13.59 -44.90 -28.87
CA LYS A 198 12.84 -43.96 -29.71
C LYS A 198 12.88 -42.55 -29.16
N ILE A 199 12.67 -42.40 -27.86
CA ILE A 199 12.75 -41.10 -27.17
C ILE A 199 14.16 -40.51 -27.27
N ALA A 200 15.19 -41.32 -27.00
CA ALA A 200 16.57 -40.86 -27.09
C ALA A 200 16.92 -40.34 -28.49
N VAL A 201 16.46 -41.02 -29.55
CA VAL A 201 16.70 -40.59 -30.94
C VAL A 201 15.94 -39.30 -31.29
N GLU A 202 14.70 -39.16 -30.82
CA GLU A 202 13.83 -38.05 -31.22
C GLU A 202 14.13 -36.75 -30.45
N TYR A 203 14.48 -36.87 -29.16
CA TYR A 203 14.54 -35.74 -28.23
C TYR A 203 15.96 -35.35 -27.77
N ASP A 204 16.98 -36.14 -28.08
CA ASP A 204 18.36 -35.74 -27.79
C ASP A 204 18.84 -34.70 -28.80
N HIS A 205 18.98 -33.46 -28.34
CA HIS A 205 19.45 -32.34 -29.17
C HIS A 205 20.98 -32.26 -29.24
N ARG A 206 21.71 -33.20 -28.64
CA ARG A 206 23.18 -33.23 -28.65
C ARG A 206 23.66 -33.93 -29.93
N ASP A 207 24.44 -33.24 -30.76
CA ASP A 207 25.14 -33.87 -31.90
C ASP A 207 26.09 -34.96 -31.37
N ARG A 208 25.83 -36.23 -31.69
CA ARG A 208 26.77 -37.34 -31.39
C ARG A 208 26.79 -38.38 -32.49
N ASN A 209 28.02 -38.76 -32.85
CA ASN A 209 28.38 -39.79 -33.82
C ASN A 209 28.14 -41.23 -33.33
N ASP A 210 27.75 -41.48 -32.08
CA ASP A 210 27.65 -42.85 -31.55
C ASP A 210 26.36 -43.10 -30.74
N LYS A 211 25.68 -44.18 -31.11
CA LYS A 211 24.34 -44.62 -30.67
C LYS A 211 24.40 -45.34 -29.32
N SER A 212 23.80 -44.79 -28.26
CA SER A 212 23.19 -45.63 -27.20
C SER A 212 22.22 -44.86 -26.28
N ALA A 213 21.07 -45.48 -25.97
CA ALA A 213 20.03 -44.92 -25.09
C ALA A 213 20.50 -44.70 -23.63
N ARG A 214 21.62 -45.31 -23.21
CA ARG A 214 22.24 -45.13 -21.88
C ARG A 214 22.78 -43.71 -21.68
N ASP A 215 23.21 -43.04 -22.74
CA ASP A 215 23.70 -41.66 -22.70
C ASP A 215 22.56 -40.63 -22.48
N TYR A 216 21.35 -40.95 -22.96
CA TYR A 216 20.20 -40.07 -22.76
C TYR A 216 19.82 -39.97 -21.29
N TYR A 217 19.62 -41.10 -20.62
CA TYR A 217 19.26 -41.12 -19.20
C TYR A 217 20.32 -40.45 -18.34
N GLN A 218 21.61 -40.71 -18.57
CA GLN A 218 22.69 -40.07 -17.81
C GLN A 218 22.68 -38.55 -17.97
N ALA A 219 22.39 -38.04 -19.18
CA ALA A 219 22.39 -36.62 -19.45
C ALA A 219 21.19 -35.86 -18.87
N HIS A 220 20.04 -36.53 -18.75
CA HIS A 220 18.77 -35.89 -18.42
C HIS A 220 18.22 -36.28 -17.04
N SER A 221 18.65 -37.40 -16.45
CA SER A 221 18.16 -37.86 -15.13
C SER A 221 18.47 -36.89 -13.99
N ASP A 222 19.54 -36.10 -14.10
CA ASP A 222 19.83 -35.03 -13.15
C ASP A 222 18.83 -33.87 -13.22
N VAL A 223 18.27 -33.61 -14.41
CA VAL A 223 17.19 -32.63 -14.57
C VAL A 223 15.90 -33.18 -13.93
N ALA A 224 15.58 -34.45 -14.18
CA ALA A 224 14.45 -35.12 -13.53
C ALA A 224 14.57 -35.06 -12.00
N HIS A 225 15.73 -35.44 -11.45
CA HIS A 225 15.98 -35.37 -10.01
C HIS A 225 15.80 -33.95 -9.45
N THR A 226 16.27 -32.92 -10.18
CA THR A 226 16.08 -31.54 -9.74
C THR A 226 14.60 -31.15 -9.70
N PHE A 227 13.79 -31.58 -10.68
CA PHE A 227 12.34 -31.36 -10.63
C PHE A 227 11.65 -32.13 -9.50
N MET A 228 12.15 -33.30 -9.11
CA MET A 228 11.63 -34.03 -7.95
C MET A 228 11.83 -33.22 -6.66
N LEU A 229 13.04 -32.66 -6.44
CA LEU A 229 13.33 -31.78 -5.29
C LEU A 229 12.49 -30.51 -5.31
N LEU A 230 12.37 -29.88 -6.49
CA LEU A 230 11.53 -28.69 -6.65
C LEU A 230 10.07 -28.97 -6.31
N CYS A 231 9.51 -30.08 -6.79
CA CYS A 231 8.13 -30.43 -6.52
C CYS A 231 7.91 -30.85 -5.07
N GLU A 232 8.84 -31.59 -4.47
CA GLU A 232 8.82 -31.91 -3.03
C GLU A 232 8.74 -30.64 -2.17
N TYR A 233 9.56 -29.62 -2.48
CA TYR A 233 9.55 -28.35 -1.74
C TYR A 233 8.17 -27.68 -1.73
N THR A 234 7.32 -27.91 -2.75
CA THR A 234 5.96 -27.33 -2.78
C THR A 234 5.00 -27.95 -1.75
N ALA A 235 5.39 -29.06 -1.13
CA ALA A 235 4.58 -29.91 -0.25
C ALA A 235 3.29 -30.44 -0.92
N LEU A 236 3.24 -30.47 -2.26
CA LEU A 236 2.13 -31.07 -3.01
C LEU A 236 2.38 -32.54 -3.35
N VAL A 237 3.63 -32.99 -3.25
CA VAL A 237 4.11 -34.34 -3.49
C VAL A 237 5.26 -34.64 -2.53
N GLU A 238 5.53 -35.92 -2.31
CA GLU A 238 6.63 -36.42 -1.50
C GLU A 238 7.69 -37.06 -2.41
N TYR A 239 8.96 -36.78 -2.14
CA TYR A 239 10.07 -37.42 -2.84
C TYR A 239 10.75 -38.48 -1.96
N GLN A 240 10.53 -39.75 -2.30
CA GLN A 240 11.20 -40.87 -1.64
C GLN A 240 12.59 -41.08 -2.25
N ARG A 241 13.60 -40.44 -1.63
CA ARG A 241 14.98 -40.37 -2.14
C ARG A 241 15.60 -41.73 -2.47
N GLY A 242 15.45 -42.71 -1.59
CA GLY A 242 16.07 -44.04 -1.73
C GLY A 242 15.60 -44.81 -2.98
N GLU A 243 14.34 -44.65 -3.37
CA GLU A 243 13.74 -45.32 -4.54
C GLU A 243 13.72 -44.43 -5.78
N ALA A 244 14.19 -43.18 -5.68
CA ALA A 244 14.05 -42.18 -6.71
C ALA A 244 12.59 -42.08 -7.24
N LEU A 245 11.64 -42.02 -6.31
CA LEU A 245 10.20 -42.05 -6.57
C LEU A 245 9.51 -40.78 -6.06
N LEU A 246 8.74 -40.10 -6.91
CA LEU A 246 7.86 -39.00 -6.55
C LEU A 246 6.44 -39.55 -6.37
N LYS A 247 5.79 -39.29 -5.24
CA LYS A 247 4.47 -39.84 -4.91
C LYS A 247 3.60 -38.83 -4.18
N THR A 248 2.34 -39.18 -3.96
CA THR A 248 1.40 -38.42 -3.14
C THR A 248 0.46 -39.37 -2.42
N ASP A 249 -0.02 -38.97 -1.25
CA ASP A 249 -1.11 -39.68 -0.59
C ASP A 249 -2.42 -39.42 -1.37
N PRO A 250 -3.16 -40.46 -1.80
CA PRO A 250 -4.46 -40.30 -2.45
C PRO A 250 -5.42 -39.38 -1.68
N ALA A 251 -5.35 -39.35 -0.35
CA ALA A 251 -6.18 -38.48 0.49
C ALA A 251 -5.87 -36.98 0.28
N LEU A 252 -4.61 -36.64 -0.03
CA LEU A 252 -4.15 -35.27 -0.25
C LEU A 252 -4.32 -34.81 -1.71
N ALA A 253 -4.60 -35.74 -2.63
CA ALA A 253 -4.64 -35.44 -4.06
C ALA A 253 -5.68 -34.38 -4.44
N ARG A 254 -6.85 -34.40 -3.78
CA ARG A 254 -7.92 -33.42 -4.02
C ARG A 254 -7.49 -32.00 -3.60
N GLU A 255 -6.83 -31.87 -2.46
CA GLU A 255 -6.33 -30.59 -1.96
C GLU A 255 -5.23 -30.05 -2.89
N ALA A 256 -4.27 -30.89 -3.26
CA ALA A 256 -3.21 -30.53 -4.20
C ALA A 256 -3.78 -30.05 -5.54
N GLN A 257 -4.81 -30.73 -6.07
CA GLN A 257 -5.47 -30.31 -7.30
C GLN A 257 -6.18 -28.95 -7.16
N SER A 258 -6.80 -28.68 -6.00
CA SER A 258 -7.41 -27.38 -5.71
C SER A 258 -6.39 -26.24 -5.71
N ILE A 259 -5.23 -26.47 -5.06
CA ILE A 259 -4.11 -25.53 -5.06
C ILE A 259 -3.61 -25.30 -6.49
N LEU A 260 -3.40 -26.37 -7.26
CA LEU A 260 -2.96 -26.27 -8.66
C LEU A 260 -3.96 -25.48 -9.53
N ASN A 261 -5.26 -25.69 -9.35
CA ASN A 261 -6.31 -24.94 -10.04
C ASN A 261 -6.28 -23.44 -9.71
N TYR A 262 -6.02 -23.09 -8.43
CA TYR A 262 -5.76 -21.71 -8.05
C TYR A 262 -4.55 -21.12 -8.80
N TYR A 263 -3.43 -21.85 -8.88
CA TYR A 263 -2.25 -21.38 -9.62
C TYR A 263 -2.48 -21.28 -11.13
N ASP A 264 -3.29 -22.16 -11.72
CA ASP A 264 -3.65 -22.12 -13.14
C ASP A 264 -4.48 -20.89 -13.48
N SER A 265 -5.50 -20.60 -12.67
CA SER A 265 -6.34 -19.42 -12.84
C SER A 265 -5.59 -18.11 -12.54
N ARG A 266 -4.82 -18.08 -11.45
CA ARG A 266 -4.12 -16.87 -11.00
C ARG A 266 -2.88 -16.55 -11.84
N TYR A 267 -2.15 -17.57 -12.27
CA TYR A 267 -0.89 -17.45 -13.01
C TYR A 267 -0.99 -18.20 -14.35
N PRO A 268 -1.76 -17.67 -15.32
CA PRO A 268 -1.84 -18.19 -16.68
C PRO A 268 -0.49 -18.10 -17.39
N PHE A 269 -0.34 -18.77 -18.54
CA PHE A 269 0.93 -18.87 -19.23
C PHE A 269 1.31 -17.48 -19.74
N ASN A 270 2.48 -16.98 -19.33
CA ASN A 270 2.85 -15.60 -19.59
C ASN A 270 3.64 -15.49 -20.89
N THR A 271 3.13 -14.71 -21.85
CA THR A 271 3.77 -14.45 -23.15
C THR A 271 4.53 -13.13 -23.21
N ARG A 272 4.68 -12.40 -22.09
CA ARG A 272 5.33 -11.08 -22.05
C ARG A 272 6.79 -11.06 -22.50
N TYR A 273 7.46 -12.20 -22.61
CA TYR A 273 8.79 -12.26 -23.24
C TYR A 273 8.79 -11.79 -24.70
N LEU A 274 7.65 -11.86 -25.39
CA LEU A 274 7.48 -11.33 -26.74
C LEU A 274 7.54 -9.79 -26.78
N ILE A 275 7.39 -9.13 -25.62
CA ILE A 275 7.41 -7.68 -25.46
C ILE A 275 8.75 -7.25 -24.87
N SER A 276 9.10 -7.80 -23.70
CA SER A 276 10.31 -7.44 -22.96
C SER A 276 10.69 -8.54 -21.98
N ILE A 277 11.97 -8.93 -22.01
CA ILE A 277 12.56 -9.89 -21.06
C ILE A 277 12.48 -9.34 -19.63
N GLU A 278 12.79 -8.05 -19.45
CA GLU A 278 12.69 -7.37 -18.15
C GLU A 278 11.26 -7.37 -17.62
N ARG A 279 10.29 -6.96 -18.44
CA ARG A 279 8.88 -6.92 -18.00
C ARG A 279 8.33 -8.30 -17.68
N MET A 280 8.79 -9.33 -18.40
CA MET A 280 8.46 -10.71 -18.06
C MET A 280 9.06 -11.12 -16.72
N ALA A 281 10.35 -10.84 -16.49
CA ALA A 281 11.02 -11.22 -15.24
C ALA A 281 10.35 -10.54 -14.02
N GLN A 282 10.05 -9.25 -14.12
CA GLN A 282 9.33 -8.53 -13.07
C GLN A 282 7.94 -9.12 -12.79
N ASN A 283 7.19 -9.49 -13.84
CA ASN A 283 5.85 -10.03 -13.69
C ASN A 283 5.84 -11.45 -13.12
N ASN A 284 6.76 -12.30 -13.58
CA ASN A 284 6.93 -13.64 -13.04
C ASN A 284 7.52 -13.61 -11.63
N GLY A 285 8.34 -12.60 -11.32
CA GLY A 285 8.99 -12.39 -10.03
C GLY A 285 8.20 -11.50 -9.06
N LEU A 286 6.87 -11.49 -9.12
CA LEU A 286 6.06 -10.87 -8.06
C LEU A 286 6.26 -11.65 -6.75
N ASP A 287 6.19 -11.01 -5.59
CA ASP A 287 6.08 -11.75 -4.33
C ASP A 287 4.65 -12.33 -4.16
N VAL A 288 4.41 -13.07 -3.07
CA VAL A 288 3.10 -13.68 -2.79
C VAL A 288 2.00 -12.69 -2.39
N ASP A 289 2.35 -11.51 -1.90
CA ASP A 289 1.42 -10.47 -1.46
C ASP A 289 1.17 -9.39 -2.54
N SER A 290 2.01 -9.37 -3.59
CA SER A 290 1.93 -8.41 -4.69
C SER A 290 1.07 -8.90 -5.86
N TYR A 291 0.19 -8.01 -6.34
CA TYR A 291 -0.71 -8.28 -7.47
C TYR A 291 -0.22 -7.68 -8.80
N LYS A 292 0.67 -6.67 -8.76
CA LYS A 292 1.24 -5.98 -9.94
C LYS A 292 2.68 -5.54 -9.67
N VAL A 293 3.45 -5.39 -10.76
CA VAL A 293 4.75 -4.72 -10.76
C VAL A 293 4.46 -3.22 -10.59
N SER A 294 5.10 -2.57 -9.62
CA SER A 294 5.02 -1.13 -9.43
C SER A 294 6.38 -0.55 -9.79
N ASP A 295 6.42 0.37 -10.76
CA ASP A 295 7.64 1.07 -11.19
C ASP A 295 7.98 2.24 -10.25
N PHE A 296 7.14 2.50 -9.24
CA PHE A 296 7.45 3.37 -8.12
C PHE A 296 8.44 2.64 -7.21
N GLY A 297 9.57 3.27 -6.89
CA GLY A 297 10.65 2.72 -6.06
C GLY A 297 10.20 2.29 -4.66
N ASP A 298 11.15 2.09 -3.74
CA ASP A 298 10.89 1.61 -2.37
C ASP A 298 9.87 2.45 -1.55
N GLU A 299 9.41 3.59 -2.06
CA GLU A 299 8.27 4.33 -1.54
C GLU A 299 6.95 3.60 -1.84
N LYS A 300 6.60 2.68 -0.96
CA LYS A 300 5.23 2.15 -0.90
C LYS A 300 4.28 3.32 -0.61
N PRO A 301 3.27 3.59 -1.46
CA PRO A 301 2.19 4.47 -1.05
C PRO A 301 1.58 3.90 0.22
N ALA A 302 1.27 4.76 1.19
CA ALA A 302 0.64 4.37 2.44
C ALA A 302 -0.50 3.36 2.18
N SER A 303 -0.56 2.29 2.98
CA SER A 303 -1.62 1.29 2.84
C SER A 303 -2.98 1.98 2.94
N ASN A 304 -4.04 1.40 2.37
CA ASN A 304 -5.37 2.01 2.46
C ASN A 304 -5.80 2.23 3.91
N ASN A 305 -5.35 1.38 4.85
CA ASN A 305 -5.55 1.58 6.28
C ASN A 305 -4.81 2.82 6.82
N VAL A 306 -3.55 3.02 6.43
CA VAL A 306 -2.77 4.21 6.83
C VAL A 306 -3.36 5.48 6.19
N LYS A 307 -3.78 5.41 4.91
CA LYS A 307 -4.47 6.52 4.23
C LYS A 307 -5.80 6.84 4.89
N MET A 308 -6.59 5.83 5.25
CA MET A 308 -7.86 6.00 5.93
C MET A 308 -7.65 6.60 7.33
N ARG A 309 -6.67 6.10 8.10
CA ARG A 309 -6.31 6.66 9.41
C ARG A 309 -5.91 8.14 9.31
N ARG A 310 -5.03 8.48 8.36
CA ARG A 310 -4.65 9.88 8.11
C ARG A 310 -5.84 10.74 7.71
N LYS A 311 -6.78 10.19 6.93
CA LYS A 311 -8.01 10.89 6.54
C LYS A 311 -8.93 11.11 7.74
N ILE A 312 -9.02 10.15 8.66
CA ILE A 312 -9.76 10.28 9.93
C ILE A 312 -9.12 11.34 10.82
N GLU A 313 -7.81 11.27 11.06
CA GLU A 313 -7.05 12.25 11.84
C GLU A 313 -7.22 13.66 11.27
N SER A 314 -7.10 13.82 9.95
CA SER A 314 -7.30 15.11 9.27
C SER A 314 -8.71 15.70 9.46
N VAL A 315 -9.76 14.86 9.53
CA VAL A 315 -11.12 15.35 9.80
C VAL A 315 -11.24 15.79 11.26
N LEU A 316 -10.72 15.00 12.20
CA LEU A 316 -10.75 15.32 13.64
C LEU A 316 -10.01 16.63 13.94
N ASN A 317 -8.81 16.80 13.37
CA ASN A 317 -7.98 18.00 13.54
C ASN A 317 -8.61 19.26 12.93
N SER A 318 -9.68 19.13 12.15
CA SER A 318 -10.42 20.27 11.59
C SER A 318 -11.59 20.75 12.46
N ILE A 319 -11.87 20.04 13.56
CA ILE A 319 -13.00 20.26 14.46
C ILE A 319 -12.46 20.63 15.86
N PRO A 320 -12.70 21.85 16.36
CA PRO A 320 -12.08 22.31 17.61
C PRO A 320 -12.52 21.53 18.86
N ASN A 321 -13.74 20.98 18.88
CA ASN A 321 -14.32 20.24 20.02
C ASN A 321 -14.73 18.81 19.64
N ALA A 322 -13.96 18.13 18.78
CA ALA A 322 -14.31 16.81 18.23
C ALA A 322 -14.70 15.75 19.29
N SER A 323 -14.13 15.84 20.49
CA SER A 323 -14.37 14.92 21.62
C SER A 323 -15.75 15.08 22.27
N GLU A 324 -16.40 16.24 22.11
CA GLU A 324 -17.69 16.55 22.74
C GLU A 324 -18.88 16.26 21.84
N LEU A 325 -18.66 15.98 20.55
CA LEU A 325 -19.71 15.81 19.56
C LEU A 325 -20.40 14.45 19.67
N VAL A 326 -21.72 14.45 19.52
CA VAL A 326 -22.49 13.19 19.45
C VAL A 326 -22.29 12.50 18.09
N ARG A 327 -22.75 11.25 17.99
CA ARG A 327 -22.49 10.40 16.81
C ARG A 327 -22.98 11.06 15.53
N GLU A 328 -24.17 11.63 15.56
CA GLU A 328 -24.84 12.25 14.42
C GLU A 328 -24.09 13.50 13.95
N GLU A 329 -23.56 14.30 14.89
CA GLU A 329 -22.75 15.50 14.62
C GLU A 329 -21.40 15.11 14.02
N LEU A 330 -20.73 14.10 14.56
CA LEU A 330 -19.48 13.58 13.97
C LEU A 330 -19.73 13.07 12.54
N LEU A 331 -20.83 12.35 12.32
CA LEU A 331 -21.15 11.84 10.98
C LEU A 331 -21.31 12.96 9.94
N SER A 332 -21.83 14.15 10.29
CA SER A 332 -21.93 15.25 9.32
C SER A 332 -20.59 15.76 8.83
N TYR A 333 -19.51 15.65 9.62
CA TYR A 333 -18.15 15.98 9.18
C TYR A 333 -17.50 14.85 8.37
N PHE A 334 -17.75 13.59 8.73
CA PHE A 334 -17.12 12.43 8.08
C PHE A 334 -17.78 12.02 6.75
N ILE A 335 -19.11 12.15 6.62
CA ILE A 335 -19.83 11.73 5.41
C ILE A 335 -19.31 12.43 4.14
N PRO A 336 -19.13 13.77 4.11
CA PRO A 336 -18.59 14.45 2.92
C PRO A 336 -17.14 14.05 2.60
N ALA A 337 -16.37 13.61 3.61
CA ALA A 337 -14.94 13.33 3.46
C ALA A 337 -14.64 11.90 2.98
N ILE A 338 -15.40 10.90 3.44
CA ILE A 338 -15.11 9.47 3.19
C ILE A 338 -16.35 8.63 2.81
N GLY A 339 -17.53 9.23 2.72
CA GLY A 339 -18.77 8.55 2.36
C GLY A 339 -19.47 7.83 3.53
N PRO A 340 -20.77 7.52 3.39
CA PRO A 340 -21.64 7.18 4.53
C PRO A 340 -21.31 5.86 5.23
N ASN A 341 -20.83 4.85 4.50
CA ASN A 341 -20.51 3.55 5.08
C ASN A 341 -19.19 3.57 5.86
N GLU A 342 -18.15 4.21 5.32
CA GLU A 342 -16.87 4.33 5.98
C GLU A 342 -16.92 5.35 7.13
N ALA A 343 -17.72 6.42 7.01
CA ALA A 343 -18.00 7.35 8.10
C ALA A 343 -18.58 6.65 9.33
N ARG A 344 -19.59 5.78 9.15
CA ARG A 344 -20.17 5.00 10.25
C ARG A 344 -19.12 4.14 10.96
N LYS A 345 -18.35 3.36 10.20
CA LYS A 345 -17.28 2.52 10.77
C LYS A 345 -16.22 3.33 11.51
N ALA A 346 -15.82 4.48 10.96
CA ALA A 346 -14.83 5.36 11.57
C ALA A 346 -15.33 5.93 12.91
N VAL A 347 -16.56 6.46 12.95
CA VAL A 347 -17.16 7.02 14.17
C VAL A 347 -17.41 5.92 15.21
N ASP A 348 -17.92 4.76 14.81
CA ASP A 348 -18.16 3.64 15.73
C ASP A 348 -16.84 3.14 16.36
N ARG A 349 -15.74 3.12 15.57
CA ARG A 349 -14.41 2.78 16.06
C ARG A 349 -13.86 3.81 17.04
N LEU A 350 -13.94 5.10 16.71
CA LEU A 350 -13.48 6.19 17.59
C LEU A 350 -14.19 6.19 18.94
N ARG A 351 -15.46 5.79 18.98
CA ARG A 351 -16.24 5.67 20.23
C ARG A 351 -15.87 4.44 21.06
N SER A 352 -15.39 3.36 20.42
CA SER A 352 -14.89 2.17 21.12
C SER A 352 -13.49 2.38 21.69
N GLU A 353 -12.67 3.18 21.00
CA GLU A 353 -11.33 3.59 21.39
C GLU A 353 -11.45 4.89 22.21
N THR A 354 -12.03 4.82 23.41
CA THR A 354 -12.28 5.98 24.29
C THR A 354 -11.02 6.85 24.45
N TYR A 355 -10.98 7.99 23.76
CA TYR A 355 -9.90 8.98 23.90
C TYR A 355 -10.45 10.24 24.56
N LYS A 356 -9.96 10.48 25.78
CA LYS A 356 -10.06 11.77 26.47
C LYS A 356 -9.21 12.79 25.71
N PHE A 357 -9.84 13.63 24.90
CA PHE A 357 -9.26 14.92 24.48
C PHE A 357 -10.06 16.02 25.17
N ALA A 358 -9.55 16.50 26.30
CA ALA A 358 -10.10 17.66 27.00
C ALA A 358 -9.52 18.99 26.46
N SER A 359 -8.78 18.95 25.34
CA SER A 359 -8.09 20.10 24.76
C SER A 359 -8.37 20.22 23.25
N ILE A 360 -8.23 21.43 22.72
CA ILE A 360 -8.37 21.70 21.28
C ILE A 360 -7.24 20.99 20.52
N PRO A 361 -7.49 20.37 19.35
CA PRO A 361 -6.42 19.79 18.53
C PRO A 361 -5.33 20.82 18.19
N GLU A 362 -4.06 20.51 18.46
CA GLU A 362 -2.92 21.42 18.21
C GLU A 362 -2.88 21.91 16.75
N GLU A 363 -3.14 21.03 15.79
CA GLU A 363 -3.20 21.40 14.36
C GLU A 363 -4.30 22.42 14.04
N PHE A 364 -5.44 22.38 14.76
CA PHE A 364 -6.49 23.39 14.62
C PHE A 364 -5.98 24.75 15.13
N VAL A 365 -5.33 24.76 16.30
CA VAL A 365 -4.75 25.96 16.92
C VAL A 365 -3.70 26.59 16.01
N GLU A 366 -2.75 25.79 15.52
CA GLU A 366 -1.70 26.24 14.61
C GLU A 366 -2.29 26.84 13.33
N ARG A 367 -3.29 26.20 12.74
CA ARG A 367 -3.97 26.71 11.54
C ARG A 367 -4.71 28.01 11.82
N TYR A 368 -5.45 28.09 12.93
CA TYR A 368 -6.24 29.28 13.26
C TYR A 368 -5.37 30.50 13.58
N LEU A 369 -4.25 30.28 14.27
CA LEU A 369 -3.26 31.31 14.60
C LEU A 369 -2.24 31.57 13.49
N GLY A 370 -2.21 30.71 12.47
CA GLY A 370 -1.37 30.86 11.27
C GLY A 370 -1.87 31.89 10.27
N GLU A 371 -1.34 31.80 9.05
CA GLU A 371 -1.77 32.61 7.91
C GLU A 371 -3.05 32.04 7.27
N LEU A 372 -4.09 32.87 7.18
CA LEU A 372 -5.36 32.55 6.56
C LEU A 372 -5.75 33.62 5.53
N THR A 373 -6.64 33.28 4.61
CA THR A 373 -7.40 34.30 3.87
C THR A 373 -8.53 34.86 4.74
N PRO A 374 -9.07 36.06 4.46
CA PRO A 374 -10.20 36.60 5.21
C PRO A 374 -11.40 35.64 5.29
N ALA A 375 -11.75 34.99 4.18
CA ALA A 375 -12.86 34.03 4.14
C ALA A 375 -12.58 32.74 4.92
N GLU A 376 -11.32 32.31 5.02
CA GLU A 376 -10.94 31.18 5.87
C GLU A 376 -10.99 31.58 7.35
N PHE A 377 -10.51 32.77 7.70
CA PHE A 377 -10.58 33.29 9.06
C PHE A 377 -12.02 33.40 9.56
N GLU A 378 -12.94 33.87 8.72
CA GLU A 378 -14.38 33.86 8.99
C GLU A 378 -14.90 32.46 9.34
N LYS A 379 -14.61 31.47 8.49
CA LYS A 379 -15.11 30.10 8.64
C LYS A 379 -14.51 29.37 9.83
N GLU A 380 -13.22 29.56 10.12
CA GLU A 380 -12.60 28.94 11.29
C GLU A 380 -13.07 29.63 12.59
N THR A 381 -13.30 30.95 12.56
CA THR A 381 -13.90 31.69 13.69
C THR A 381 -15.34 31.21 13.98
N LEU A 382 -16.13 30.94 12.94
CA LEU A 382 -17.47 30.34 13.07
C LEU A 382 -17.43 29.04 13.91
N LYS A 383 -16.51 28.12 13.56
CA LYS A 383 -16.38 26.83 14.26
C LYS A 383 -16.04 26.99 15.74
N ILE A 384 -15.24 28.01 16.10
CA ILE A 384 -14.91 28.27 17.50
C ILE A 384 -16.17 28.72 18.26
N PHE A 385 -17.01 29.56 17.67
CA PHE A 385 -18.29 29.93 18.29
C PHE A 385 -19.28 28.76 18.41
N GLU A 386 -19.33 27.87 17.42
CA GLU A 386 -20.10 26.62 17.51
C GLU A 386 -19.59 25.74 18.67
N ALA A 387 -18.26 25.67 18.86
CA ALA A 387 -17.64 24.91 19.94
C ALA A 387 -17.82 25.56 21.32
N ILE A 388 -17.88 26.89 21.40
CA ILE A 388 -18.30 27.62 22.61
C ILE A 388 -19.75 27.25 22.97
N GLY A 389 -20.60 27.02 21.96
CA GLY A 389 -21.96 26.49 22.15
C GLY A 389 -23.05 27.28 21.45
N PHE A 390 -22.70 28.35 20.73
CA PHE A 390 -23.67 29.12 19.96
C PHE A 390 -24.17 28.32 18.75
N GLU A 391 -25.44 28.52 18.36
CA GLU A 391 -25.88 28.17 17.01
C GLU A 391 -25.40 29.29 16.07
N ALA A 392 -24.29 29.05 15.36
CA ALA A 392 -23.65 30.05 14.51
C ALA A 392 -24.10 29.93 13.04
N LEU A 393 -24.34 31.06 12.40
CA LEU A 393 -24.75 31.14 11.00
C LEU A 393 -23.74 32.00 10.22
N TYR A 394 -23.14 31.41 9.17
CA TYR A 394 -22.22 32.11 8.29
C TYR A 394 -23.00 32.93 7.25
N GLN A 395 -22.63 34.21 7.11
CA GLN A 395 -23.17 35.15 6.12
C GLN A 395 -24.70 35.20 6.08
N PRO A 396 -25.37 35.48 7.23
CA PRO A 396 -26.82 35.60 7.30
C PRO A 396 -27.34 36.69 6.37
N LYS A 397 -28.59 36.55 5.92
CA LYS A 397 -29.24 37.54 5.04
C LYS A 397 -30.21 38.40 5.84
N ALA A 398 -29.90 39.69 6.00
CA ALA A 398 -30.86 40.65 6.53
C ALA A 398 -32.05 40.78 5.58
N ASN A 399 -33.28 40.63 6.09
CA ASN A 399 -34.53 40.72 5.33
C ASN A 399 -34.55 39.89 4.02
N GLY A 400 -33.79 38.78 3.97
CA GLY A 400 -33.72 37.86 2.84
C GLY A 400 -32.99 38.37 1.59
N LYS A 401 -32.39 39.57 1.60
CA LYS A 401 -31.90 40.22 0.37
C LYS A 401 -30.39 40.46 0.29
N LYS A 402 -29.69 40.71 1.41
CA LYS A 402 -28.25 41.01 1.39
C LYS A 402 -27.54 40.48 2.64
N THR A 403 -26.34 39.93 2.43
CA THR A 403 -25.41 39.62 3.51
C THR A 403 -24.66 40.88 3.89
N GLU A 404 -24.65 41.19 5.19
CA GLU A 404 -24.05 42.42 5.72
C GLU A 404 -23.06 42.13 6.85
N ILE A 405 -23.20 40.98 7.52
CA ILE A 405 -22.33 40.53 8.58
C ILE A 405 -21.80 39.14 8.26
N GLU A 406 -20.60 38.81 8.73
CA GLU A 406 -19.93 37.55 8.50
C GLU A 406 -20.53 36.41 9.34
N ILE A 407 -20.84 36.66 10.62
CA ILE A 407 -21.33 35.62 11.54
C ILE A 407 -22.50 36.14 12.39
N LEU A 408 -23.55 35.34 12.52
CA LEU A 408 -24.63 35.55 13.50
C LEU A 408 -24.68 34.40 14.49
N LEU A 409 -24.74 34.73 15.78
CA LEU A 409 -24.73 33.79 16.89
C LEU A 409 -26.11 33.75 17.52
N LYS A 410 -26.74 32.59 17.59
CA LYS A 410 -28.04 32.39 18.24
C LYS A 410 -27.87 31.64 19.55
N TYR A 411 -28.62 32.07 20.56
CA TYR A 411 -28.71 31.41 21.86
C TYR A 411 -30.04 31.80 22.52
N GLU A 412 -30.74 30.85 23.14
CA GLU A 412 -32.06 31.10 23.76
C GLU A 412 -33.03 31.88 22.85
N ASP A 413 -33.63 32.98 23.31
CA ASP A 413 -34.48 33.90 22.55
C ASP A 413 -33.70 35.09 21.95
N LYS A 414 -32.37 35.03 21.96
CA LYS A 414 -31.46 36.13 21.59
C LYS A 414 -30.52 35.76 20.45
N CYS A 415 -29.94 36.81 19.86
CA CYS A 415 -28.83 36.67 18.93
C CYS A 415 -27.76 37.75 19.15
N GLY A 416 -26.57 37.51 18.62
CA GLY A 416 -25.49 38.48 18.48
C GLY A 416 -24.92 38.45 17.07
N ILE A 417 -24.31 39.56 16.65
CA ILE A 417 -23.67 39.69 15.34
C ILE A 417 -22.17 39.90 15.50
N ILE A 418 -21.35 39.19 14.73
CA ILE A 418 -19.89 39.25 14.79
C ILE A 418 -19.35 39.62 13.41
N ASP A 419 -18.58 40.71 13.39
CA ASP A 419 -17.82 41.15 12.23
C ASP A 419 -16.35 40.68 12.37
N THR A 420 -15.87 39.87 11.45
CA THR A 420 -14.48 39.38 11.50
C THR A 420 -13.56 40.25 10.66
N LYS A 421 -12.42 40.66 11.23
CA LYS A 421 -11.45 41.53 10.57
C LYS A 421 -10.07 40.88 10.51
N TYR A 422 -9.78 40.30 9.35
CA TYR A 422 -8.47 39.72 9.04
C TYR A 422 -7.52 40.77 8.46
N TYR A 423 -6.69 41.37 9.33
CA TYR A 423 -5.66 42.34 8.95
C TYR A 423 -4.33 41.97 9.60
N PRO A 424 -3.29 41.63 8.82
CA PRO A 424 -1.98 41.24 9.35
C PRO A 424 -1.33 42.29 10.27
N ASN A 425 -1.57 43.57 10.00
CA ASN A 425 -0.99 44.69 10.74
C ASN A 425 -1.89 45.21 11.88
N GLY A 426 -2.92 44.45 12.24
CA GLY A 426 -3.90 44.83 13.25
C GLY A 426 -5.10 45.60 12.69
N PHE A 427 -6.14 45.68 13.51
CA PHE A 427 -7.41 46.31 13.21
C PHE A 427 -7.63 47.53 14.12
N THR A 428 -7.97 48.66 13.52
CA THR A 428 -8.40 49.85 14.24
C THR A 428 -9.85 50.14 13.92
N LEU A 429 -10.73 50.11 14.92
CA LEU A 429 -12.13 50.48 14.75
C LEU A 429 -12.22 51.97 14.38
N SER A 430 -12.50 52.26 13.11
CA SER A 430 -12.63 53.62 12.60
C SER A 430 -14.00 54.20 12.95
N GLN A 431 -14.13 55.53 12.91
CA GLN A 431 -15.44 56.16 13.18
C GLN A 431 -16.48 55.75 12.12
N ASN A 432 -16.05 55.57 10.86
CA ASN A 432 -16.93 55.14 9.78
C ASN A 432 -17.45 53.72 10.00
N LEU A 433 -16.58 52.79 10.39
CA LEU A 433 -17.00 51.41 10.71
C LEU A 433 -17.93 51.37 11.93
N ALA A 434 -17.65 52.19 12.95
CA ALA A 434 -18.52 52.33 14.11
C ALA A 434 -19.91 52.87 13.71
N ASN A 435 -19.97 53.92 12.89
CA ASN A 435 -21.24 54.46 12.40
C ASN A 435 -22.00 53.42 11.56
N TYR A 436 -21.31 52.62 10.75
CA TYR A 436 -21.94 51.58 9.93
C TYR A 436 -22.55 50.46 10.76
N MET A 437 -21.83 49.95 11.77
CA MET A 437 -22.37 48.99 12.74
C MET A 437 -23.60 49.55 13.47
N ALA A 438 -23.56 50.82 13.88
CA ALA A 438 -24.63 51.47 14.63
C ALA A 438 -25.90 51.75 13.81
N SER A 439 -25.73 52.23 12.57
CA SER A 439 -26.83 52.74 11.76
C SER A 439 -27.39 51.72 10.77
N GLU A 440 -26.63 50.69 10.41
CA GLU A 440 -27.05 49.68 9.43
C GLU A 440 -27.18 48.31 10.07
N TYR A 441 -26.09 47.75 10.59
CA TYR A 441 -26.09 46.36 11.04
C TYR A 441 -27.01 46.13 12.25
N ILE A 442 -26.85 46.92 13.32
CA ILE A 442 -27.69 46.75 14.52
C ILE A 442 -29.19 46.90 14.20
N PRO A 443 -29.65 47.94 13.46
CA PRO A 443 -31.05 48.02 13.04
C PRO A 443 -31.51 46.85 12.16
N ASN A 444 -30.69 46.43 11.20
CA ASN A 444 -31.07 45.38 10.24
C ASN A 444 -31.17 43.99 10.89
N TYR A 445 -30.44 43.74 11.97
CA TYR A 445 -30.46 42.47 12.70
C TYR A 445 -31.17 42.55 14.06
N LEU A 446 -31.89 43.64 14.36
CA LEU A 446 -32.56 43.85 15.66
C LEU A 446 -33.45 42.66 16.05
N GLN A 447 -34.06 42.01 15.07
CA GLN A 447 -34.63 40.67 15.18
C GLN A 447 -34.18 39.81 14.00
N TYR A 448 -33.82 38.56 14.27
CA TYR A 448 -33.47 37.58 13.24
C TYR A 448 -34.15 36.25 13.57
N GLU A 449 -35.02 35.77 12.69
CA GLU A 449 -35.78 34.51 12.87
C GLU A 449 -36.47 34.42 14.26
N GLY A 450 -37.05 35.53 14.72
CA GLY A 450 -37.76 35.62 16.00
C GLY A 450 -36.86 35.82 17.24
N LYS A 451 -35.52 35.83 17.07
CA LYS A 451 -34.56 36.09 18.16
C LYS A 451 -34.16 37.56 18.20
N LYS A 452 -34.01 38.13 19.40
CA LYS A 452 -33.71 39.56 19.59
C LYS A 452 -32.21 39.81 19.66
N LEU A 453 -31.73 40.85 18.98
CA LEU A 453 -30.33 41.26 19.07
C LEU A 453 -30.01 41.70 20.51
N SER A 454 -28.92 41.15 21.04
CA SER A 454 -28.47 41.33 22.41
C SER A 454 -27.07 41.93 22.51
N PHE A 455 -26.21 41.66 21.53
CA PHE A 455 -24.87 42.23 21.44
C PHE A 455 -24.38 42.31 20.00
N TYR A 456 -23.29 43.05 19.79
CA TYR A 456 -22.48 42.98 18.58
C TYR A 456 -21.01 42.79 18.93
N GLY A 457 -20.18 42.38 17.98
CA GLY A 457 -18.75 42.33 18.25
C GLY A 457 -17.86 42.26 17.04
N TYR A 458 -16.56 42.41 17.29
CA TYR A 458 -15.52 42.20 16.29
C TYR A 458 -14.49 41.18 16.76
N VAL A 459 -14.10 40.28 15.87
CA VAL A 459 -12.98 39.34 16.07
C VAL A 459 -11.87 39.68 15.10
N THR A 460 -10.66 39.92 15.60
CA THR A 460 -9.53 40.43 14.80
C THR A 460 -8.39 39.42 14.73
N SER A 461 -7.70 39.34 13.60
CA SER A 461 -6.55 38.43 13.44
C SER A 461 -5.24 38.95 14.00
N GLY A 462 -5.18 40.22 14.39
CA GLY A 462 -4.00 40.89 14.91
C GLY A 462 -4.36 41.95 15.95
N LYS A 463 -3.41 42.81 16.31
CA LYS A 463 -3.58 43.84 17.34
C LYS A 463 -4.84 44.66 17.11
N LEU A 464 -5.63 44.84 18.17
CA LEU A 464 -6.84 45.65 18.12
C LEU A 464 -6.59 47.04 18.72
N SER A 465 -7.27 48.07 18.20
CA SER A 465 -7.33 49.40 18.81
C SER A 465 -8.64 50.13 18.45
N GLY A 466 -8.97 51.18 19.19
CA GLY A 466 -10.21 51.95 18.97
C GLY A 466 -11.45 51.38 19.66
N ASP A 467 -11.27 50.48 20.62
CA ASP A 467 -12.29 49.89 21.50
C ASP A 467 -13.16 50.94 22.21
N LYS A 468 -12.58 52.11 22.55
CA LYS A 468 -13.34 53.25 23.11
C LYS A 468 -14.56 53.67 22.26
N LYS A 469 -14.57 53.36 20.96
CA LYS A 469 -15.68 53.67 20.05
C LYS A 469 -16.86 52.70 20.15
N LEU A 470 -16.72 51.56 20.84
CA LEU A 470 -17.85 50.67 21.12
C LEU A 470 -18.96 51.43 21.87
N LYS A 471 -18.58 52.27 22.85
CA LYS A 471 -19.54 53.14 23.55
C LYS A 471 -20.25 54.11 22.59
N SER A 472 -19.55 54.63 21.57
CA SER A 472 -20.16 55.48 20.55
C SER A 472 -21.18 54.72 19.69
N ILE A 473 -20.90 53.47 19.33
CA ILE A 473 -21.83 52.59 18.60
C ILE A 473 -23.09 52.36 19.45
N THR A 474 -22.93 51.98 20.72
CA THR A 474 -24.04 51.78 21.66
C THR A 474 -24.88 53.05 21.84
N THR A 475 -24.23 54.20 22.00
CA THR A 475 -24.91 55.50 22.17
C THR A 475 -25.67 55.92 20.91
N LEU A 476 -25.12 55.66 19.72
CA LEU A 476 -25.77 56.02 18.46
C LEU A 476 -26.92 55.05 18.14
N SER A 477 -26.68 53.75 18.23
CA SER A 477 -27.70 52.73 17.94
C SER A 477 -28.87 52.80 18.92
N SER A 478 -28.65 53.06 20.20
CA SER A 478 -29.73 53.21 21.20
C SER A 478 -30.72 54.33 20.85
N LYS A 479 -30.27 55.42 20.22
CA LYS A 479 -31.16 56.48 19.71
C LYS A 479 -31.98 56.03 18.51
N LEU A 480 -31.46 55.11 17.71
CA LEU A 480 -32.11 54.62 16.49
C LEU A 480 -33.11 53.48 16.79
N VAL A 481 -32.76 52.56 17.69
CA VAL A 481 -33.56 51.35 17.98
C VAL A 481 -34.22 51.35 19.36
N ASN A 482 -34.07 52.43 20.13
CA ASN A 482 -34.61 52.59 21.50
C ASN A 482 -34.26 51.43 22.44
N LYS A 483 -33.03 50.91 22.32
CA LYS A 483 -32.49 49.81 23.12
C LYS A 483 -30.98 49.93 23.22
N GLU A 484 -30.42 49.76 24.41
CA GLU A 484 -28.97 49.64 24.57
C GLU A 484 -28.52 48.22 24.19
N ILE A 485 -27.57 48.15 23.25
CA ILE A 485 -26.96 46.91 22.77
C ILE A 485 -25.46 47.15 22.83
N GLU A 486 -24.79 46.43 23.73
CA GLU A 486 -23.37 46.61 23.97
C GLU A 486 -22.50 45.77 23.03
N GLY A 487 -21.28 46.24 22.82
CA GLY A 487 -20.31 45.62 21.95
C GLY A 487 -19.18 44.91 22.67
N ILE A 488 -18.51 44.01 21.96
CA ILE A 488 -17.21 43.45 22.35
C ILE A 488 -16.22 43.50 21.19
N MET A 489 -14.94 43.72 21.49
CA MET A 489 -13.85 43.53 20.53
C MET A 489 -12.87 42.52 21.11
N MET A 490 -12.37 41.58 20.32
CA MET A 490 -11.33 40.67 20.79
C MET A 490 -10.41 40.20 19.68
N THR A 491 -9.20 39.80 20.05
CA THR A 491 -8.30 39.12 19.12
C THR A 491 -8.63 37.63 19.04
N ARG A 492 -8.22 37.00 17.95
CA ARG A 492 -8.38 35.56 17.72
C ARG A 492 -7.71 34.72 18.82
N GLU A 493 -6.60 35.19 19.38
CA GLU A 493 -5.87 34.52 20.47
C GLU A 493 -6.72 34.45 21.74
N VAL A 494 -7.44 35.53 22.06
CA VAL A 494 -8.35 35.56 23.21
C VAL A 494 -9.54 34.63 22.97
N LEU A 495 -10.09 34.62 21.75
CA LEU A 495 -11.25 33.79 21.42
C LEU A 495 -10.94 32.29 21.51
N ILE A 496 -9.84 31.84 20.88
CA ILE A 496 -9.44 30.43 20.95
C ILE A 496 -8.95 30.05 22.35
N GLY A 497 -8.25 30.95 23.05
CA GLY A 497 -7.82 30.73 24.43
C GLY A 497 -8.98 30.65 25.42
N PHE A 498 -10.08 31.35 25.17
CA PHE A 498 -11.30 31.20 25.96
C PHE A 498 -11.95 29.83 25.75
N LEU A 499 -12.04 29.35 24.51
CA LEU A 499 -12.54 28.00 24.24
C LEU A 499 -11.64 26.94 24.90
N ASP A 500 -10.33 27.11 24.81
CA ASP A 500 -9.34 26.21 25.40
C ASP A 500 -9.52 26.12 26.92
N TYR A 501 -9.57 27.28 27.60
CA TYR A 501 -9.90 27.37 29.04
C TYR A 501 -11.21 26.65 29.38
N CYS A 502 -12.25 26.83 28.57
CA CYS A 502 -13.54 26.19 28.81
C CYS A 502 -13.49 24.67 28.66
N MET A 503 -12.69 24.16 27.73
CA MET A 503 -12.51 22.72 27.51
C MET A 503 -11.65 22.10 28.62
N GLU A 504 -10.53 22.73 28.99
CA GLU A 504 -9.65 22.27 30.07
C GLU A 504 -10.38 22.16 31.42
N ASN A 505 -11.32 23.08 31.67
CA ASN A 505 -12.09 23.13 32.91
C ASN A 505 -13.46 22.42 32.82
N GLU A 506 -13.70 21.66 31.74
CA GLU A 506 -14.94 20.89 31.51
C GLU A 506 -16.23 21.74 31.66
N ILE A 507 -16.17 23.03 31.30
CA ILE A 507 -17.29 23.95 31.43
C ILE A 507 -18.38 23.57 30.44
N GLN A 508 -19.63 23.43 30.89
CA GLN A 508 -20.75 23.09 30.01
C GLN A 508 -21.06 24.22 29.00
N LYS A 509 -21.45 23.86 27.77
CA LYS A 509 -21.73 24.82 26.67
C LYS A 509 -22.66 25.98 27.07
N SER A 510 -23.72 25.72 27.83
CA SER A 510 -24.61 26.77 28.34
C SER A 510 -23.86 27.79 29.19
N ARG A 511 -23.01 27.32 30.11
CA ARG A 511 -22.18 28.18 30.96
C ARG A 511 -21.08 28.90 30.16
N ARG A 512 -20.52 28.29 29.11
CA ARG A 512 -19.56 28.96 28.21
C ARG A 512 -20.19 30.17 27.53
N ILE A 513 -21.42 30.03 27.05
CA ILE A 513 -22.19 31.13 26.46
C ILE A 513 -22.39 32.23 27.50
N GLU A 514 -22.88 31.90 28.70
CA GLU A 514 -23.08 32.88 29.78
C GLU A 514 -21.78 33.64 30.09
N LEU A 515 -20.68 32.92 30.31
CA LEU A 515 -19.36 33.51 30.58
C LEU A 515 -18.90 34.45 29.45
N PHE A 516 -19.17 34.10 28.19
CA PHE A 516 -18.84 34.97 27.06
C PHE A 516 -19.71 36.24 27.06
N ILE A 517 -21.03 36.10 27.29
CA ILE A 517 -21.99 37.21 27.31
C ILE A 517 -21.73 38.17 28.49
N GLU A 518 -21.34 37.65 29.65
CA GLU A 518 -20.99 38.45 30.85
C GLU A 518 -19.87 39.48 30.56
N LYS A 519 -18.98 39.19 29.59
CA LYS A 519 -17.86 40.09 29.22
C LYS A 519 -18.22 41.17 28.19
N ILE A 520 -19.46 41.20 27.72
CA ILE A 520 -19.92 42.17 26.73
C ILE A 520 -20.24 43.48 27.43
N GLN A 521 -19.26 44.40 27.47
CA GLN A 521 -19.36 45.67 28.19
C GLN A 521 -18.64 46.82 27.45
N ASN A 522 -18.82 46.90 26.13
CA ASN A 522 -18.19 47.93 25.28
C ASN A 522 -16.66 48.00 25.43
N LYS A 523 -16.01 46.83 25.52
CA LYS A 523 -14.58 46.69 25.78
C LYS A 523 -13.85 45.84 24.74
N GLY A 524 -12.57 46.14 24.53
CA GLY A 524 -11.64 45.37 23.72
C GLY A 524 -10.74 44.45 24.56
N PHE A 525 -10.53 43.21 24.11
CA PHE A 525 -9.70 42.21 24.80
C PHE A 525 -8.61 41.67 23.88
N SER A 526 -7.34 41.92 24.23
CA SER A 526 -6.16 41.35 23.56
C SER A 526 -5.33 40.43 24.46
N ASP A 527 -5.84 40.15 25.66
CA ASP A 527 -5.21 39.32 26.67
C ASP A 527 -6.28 38.43 27.33
N LEU A 528 -6.00 37.13 27.40
CA LEU A 528 -6.95 36.13 27.92
C LEU A 528 -7.18 36.29 29.43
N GLN A 529 -6.15 36.60 30.21
CA GLN A 529 -6.29 36.78 31.65
C GLN A 529 -7.16 37.99 31.99
N ILE A 530 -7.05 39.07 31.20
CA ILE A 530 -7.94 40.22 31.32
C ILE A 530 -9.39 39.86 30.93
N PHE A 531 -9.57 39.00 29.93
CA PHE A 531 -10.90 38.51 29.54
C PHE A 531 -11.54 37.65 30.63
N LEU A 532 -10.78 36.75 31.26
CA LEU A 532 -11.26 35.82 32.29
C LEU A 532 -11.51 36.51 33.65
N ASN A 533 -10.57 37.32 34.14
CA ASN A 533 -10.56 37.87 35.50
C ASN A 533 -11.38 39.15 35.71
N HIS A 534 -12.11 39.61 34.68
CA HIS A 534 -12.91 40.81 34.81
C HIS A 534 -14.26 40.50 35.44
N ASP A 535 -14.39 40.72 36.75
CA ASP A 535 -15.70 40.81 37.41
C ASP A 535 -16.44 42.10 37.01
#